data_AF-A0A2E0H857-F1
#
_entry.id   AF-A0A2E0H857-F1
#
_cell.length_a   1.000
_cell.length_b   1.000
_cell.length_c   1.000
_cell.angle_alpha   90.00
_cell.angle_beta   90.00
_cell.angle_gamma   90.00
#
_symmetry.space_group_name_H-M   'P 1'
#
loop_
_entity.id
_entity.type
_entity.pdbx_description
1 polymer ?
#
loop_
_entity_poly.entity_id
_entity_poly.type
_entity_poly.pdbx_seq_one_letter_code
_entity_poly.pdbx_strand_id
1 'polypeptide(L)'
;MQGPSQELAIGDRAPDFVLPGPDNKFYQFYERTRGRPQILFFYPGKNSDAWSQVENLARCFNEFEKLGVDIFGVNLDTVKNNKKLKLPFFVWSDINKKITEHYLRAAGIALEYKKTINIFLLDANQRVLDIKTGLEESVPASILKFYDELPPYQEPILMSANAPVLLMPNLLDPRMCEDLITLWKEGEHEESKVTSVVGDKEVTRKHTKVKKRRDFRIMDPGLQKVLQQTIGRRIAPELEKVFHFGGFRFDRFVVVCYDSERGDYFRVHRDNLSPSTADRAFALTLNLNVEEYTGGELVFPEYGPHKYQPKSGGGIVFSCSLLHEALPVTQGRRFALLTFFRTLNNQQK
;
A
#
# COMPACT_ATOMS: atom_id res chain seq x y z
N MET A 1 -10.22 18.23 -3.07
CA MET A 1 -9.64 17.41 -1.98
C MET A 1 -8.30 18.01 -1.58
N GLN A 2 -8.06 18.27 -0.30
CA GLN A 2 -6.72 18.66 0.18
C GLN A 2 -5.83 17.40 0.20
N GLY A 3 -4.56 17.53 -0.18
CA GLY A 3 -3.61 16.40 -0.17
C GLY A 3 -3.39 15.85 1.24
N PRO A 4 -2.73 14.68 1.38
CA PRO A 4 -2.48 14.12 2.70
C PRO A 4 -1.65 15.13 3.51
N SER A 5 -2.18 15.53 4.66
CA SER A 5 -1.48 16.40 5.63
C SER A 5 -0.35 15.68 6.36
N GLN A 6 -0.27 14.35 6.21
CA GLN A 6 0.67 13.45 6.86
C GLN A 6 1.62 12.82 5.82
N GLU A 7 2.92 12.84 6.12
CA GLU A 7 3.98 12.20 5.32
C GLU A 7 4.11 10.69 5.65
N LEU A 8 3.47 10.23 6.73
CA LEU A 8 3.37 8.83 7.14
C LEU A 8 1.94 8.51 7.62
N ALA A 9 1.21 7.69 6.89
CA ALA A 9 -0.15 7.28 7.21
C ALA A 9 -0.37 5.79 6.89
N ILE A 10 -1.55 5.26 7.21
CA ILE A 10 -1.96 3.89 6.85
C ILE A 10 -1.70 3.64 5.36
N GLY A 11 -1.12 2.49 5.02
CA GLY A 11 -0.69 2.08 3.68
C GLY A 11 0.75 2.45 3.32
N ASP A 12 1.39 3.37 4.06
CA ASP A 12 2.76 3.78 3.80
C ASP A 12 3.76 2.81 4.39
N ARG A 13 4.94 2.72 3.79
CA ARG A 13 6.04 1.99 4.40
C ARG A 13 6.62 2.82 5.55
N ALA A 14 6.84 2.17 6.69
CA ALA A 14 7.52 2.77 7.82
C ALA A 14 8.94 3.20 7.41
N PRO A 15 9.37 4.45 7.69
CA PRO A 15 10.71 4.92 7.33
C PRO A 15 11.81 4.09 7.99
N ASP A 16 12.79 3.62 7.21
CA ASP A 16 13.90 2.88 7.79
C ASP A 16 14.82 3.77 8.62
N PHE A 17 15.50 3.18 9.61
CA PHE A 17 16.44 3.88 10.47
C PHE A 17 17.52 2.95 11.02
N VAL A 18 18.62 3.54 11.47
CA VAL A 18 19.72 2.84 12.13
C VAL A 18 20.00 3.51 13.47
N LEU A 19 19.87 2.76 14.56
CA LEU A 19 20.06 3.25 15.91
C LEU A 19 20.85 2.23 16.75
N PRO A 20 21.48 2.65 17.86
CA PRO A 20 22.14 1.73 18.78
C PRO A 20 21.12 0.89 19.57
N GLY A 21 21.38 -0.42 19.63
CA GLY A 21 20.64 -1.38 20.45
C GLY A 21 21.18 -1.51 21.88
N PRO A 22 20.66 -2.45 22.68
CA PRO A 22 21.03 -2.62 24.09
C PRO A 22 22.50 -3.04 24.33
N ASP A 23 23.18 -3.55 23.31
CA ASP A 23 24.60 -3.94 23.35
C ASP A 23 25.54 -2.85 22.78
N ASN A 24 25.01 -1.65 22.51
CA ASN A 24 25.71 -0.50 21.93
C ASN A 24 26.17 -0.69 20.48
N LYS A 25 25.70 -1.73 19.78
CA LYS A 25 25.88 -1.86 18.32
C LYS A 25 24.71 -1.22 17.59
N PHE A 26 24.98 -0.76 16.37
CA PHE A 26 23.95 -0.19 15.51
C PHE A 26 23.19 -1.30 14.78
N TYR A 27 21.87 -1.17 14.75
CA TYR A 27 20.98 -2.09 14.05
C TYR A 27 20.03 -1.31 13.17
N GLN A 28 19.89 -1.76 11.92
CA GLN A 28 18.94 -1.24 10.97
C GLN A 28 17.55 -1.83 11.25
N PHE A 29 16.51 -1.00 11.19
CA PHE A 29 15.14 -1.45 11.41
C PHE A 29 14.68 -2.42 10.31
N TYR A 30 14.98 -2.12 9.05
CA TYR A 30 14.65 -2.97 7.91
C TYR A 30 15.16 -4.43 8.07
N GLU A 31 16.37 -4.61 8.58
CA GLU A 31 17.00 -5.93 8.80
C GLU A 31 16.36 -6.74 9.93
N ARG A 32 15.46 -6.14 10.72
CA ARG A 32 14.75 -6.84 11.81
C ARG A 32 13.53 -7.61 11.32
N THR A 33 13.12 -7.41 10.08
CA THR A 33 11.95 -8.06 9.50
C THR A 33 12.18 -9.56 9.33
N ARG A 34 11.24 -10.37 9.83
CA ARG A 34 11.26 -11.84 9.73
C ARG A 34 10.12 -12.40 8.87
N GLY A 35 9.46 -11.54 8.09
CA GLY A 35 8.21 -11.89 7.38
C GLY A 35 6.99 -11.98 8.31
N ARG A 36 7.09 -11.42 9.53
CA ARG A 36 6.03 -11.34 10.53
C ARG A 36 5.52 -9.89 10.64
N PRO A 37 4.21 -9.67 10.90
CA PRO A 37 3.70 -8.35 11.29
C PRO A 37 4.46 -7.80 12.50
N GLN A 38 4.52 -6.47 12.63
CA GLN A 38 5.40 -5.81 13.61
C GLN A 38 4.69 -4.70 14.37
N ILE A 39 4.88 -4.66 15.68
CA ILE A 39 4.54 -3.51 16.53
C ILE A 39 5.81 -2.68 16.68
N LEU A 40 5.84 -1.47 16.10
CA LEU A 40 6.89 -0.49 16.32
C LEU A 40 6.35 0.62 17.21
N PHE A 41 6.97 0.88 18.37
CA PHE A 41 6.49 1.94 19.26
C PHE A 41 7.59 2.87 19.76
N PHE A 42 7.20 4.13 19.97
CA PHE A 42 8.04 5.21 20.46
C PHE A 42 7.53 5.71 21.82
N TYR A 43 8.43 5.90 22.78
CA TYR A 43 8.08 6.40 24.12
C TYR A 43 9.26 7.16 24.74
N PRO A 44 9.03 8.09 25.71
CA PRO A 44 10.12 8.90 26.24
C PRO A 44 11.23 8.11 26.96
N GLY A 45 10.86 7.11 27.77
CA GLY A 45 11.81 6.31 28.55
C GLY A 45 11.17 5.70 29.80
N LYS A 46 11.97 5.04 30.64
CA LYS A 46 11.46 4.32 31.83
C LYS A 46 10.78 5.21 32.86
N ASN A 47 11.23 6.45 33.00
CA ASN A 47 10.74 7.37 34.03
C ASN A 47 9.53 8.21 33.57
N SER A 48 8.86 7.80 32.50
CA SER A 48 7.68 8.48 31.95
C SER A 48 6.39 7.73 32.26
N ASP A 49 5.26 8.43 32.20
CA ASP A 49 3.93 7.83 32.38
C ASP A 49 3.62 6.74 31.34
N ALA A 50 4.29 6.80 30.17
CA ALA A 50 4.20 5.79 29.12
C ALA A 50 4.78 4.43 29.52
N TRP A 51 5.63 4.36 30.55
CA TRP A 51 6.31 3.12 30.95
C TRP A 51 5.34 2.01 31.35
N SER A 52 4.22 2.36 31.99
CA SER A 52 3.16 1.41 32.37
C SER A 52 2.64 0.62 31.16
N GLN A 53 2.51 1.26 30.00
CA GLN A 53 2.07 0.61 28.76
C GLN A 53 3.15 -0.30 28.16
N VAL A 54 4.42 0.08 28.27
CA VAL A 54 5.55 -0.76 27.86
C VAL A 54 5.61 -2.04 28.71
N GLU A 55 5.37 -1.92 30.02
CA GLU A 55 5.27 -3.08 30.91
C GLU A 55 4.07 -3.97 30.56
N ASN A 56 2.92 -3.37 30.21
CA ASN A 56 1.75 -4.12 29.77
C ASN A 56 2.03 -4.91 28.47
N LEU A 57 2.69 -4.29 27.49
CA LEU A 57 3.14 -4.99 26.27
C LEU A 57 4.10 -6.14 26.59
N ALA A 58 5.02 -5.94 27.54
CA ALA A 58 5.94 -6.99 27.98
C ALA A 58 5.22 -8.16 28.68
N ARG A 59 4.16 -7.89 29.47
CA ARG A 59 3.35 -8.94 30.11
C ARG A 59 2.59 -9.79 29.08
N CYS A 60 2.06 -9.16 28.04
CA CYS A 60 1.33 -9.84 26.95
C CYS A 60 2.24 -10.36 25.83
N PHE A 61 3.57 -10.32 25.98
CA PHE A 61 4.52 -10.69 24.93
C PHE A 61 4.27 -12.08 24.33
N ASN A 62 3.95 -13.07 25.18
CA ASN A 62 3.68 -14.43 24.74
C ASN A 62 2.42 -14.55 23.87
N GLU A 63 1.44 -13.65 24.03
CA GLU A 63 0.23 -13.62 23.19
C GLU A 63 0.56 -13.10 21.79
N PHE A 64 1.37 -12.04 21.70
CA PHE A 64 1.88 -11.53 20.43
C PHE A 64 2.78 -12.54 19.71
N GLU A 65 3.63 -13.27 20.46
CA GLU A 65 4.45 -14.34 19.88
C GLU A 65 3.59 -15.46 19.29
N LYS A 66 2.52 -15.88 19.97
CA LYS A 66 1.57 -16.88 19.45
C LYS A 66 0.86 -16.41 18.19
N LEU A 67 0.54 -15.13 18.09
CA LEU A 67 -0.06 -14.51 16.90
C LEU A 67 0.95 -14.28 15.77
N GLY A 68 2.23 -14.60 15.98
CA GLY A 68 3.22 -14.37 14.93
C GLY A 68 3.59 -12.89 14.78
N VAL A 69 3.46 -12.05 15.81
CA VAL A 69 3.77 -10.61 15.76
C VAL A 69 5.09 -10.30 16.47
N ASP A 70 6.01 -9.59 15.80
CA ASP A 70 7.26 -9.10 16.40
C ASP A 70 7.03 -7.74 17.10
N ILE A 71 7.74 -7.49 18.20
CA ILE A 71 7.63 -6.22 18.94
C ILE A 71 8.97 -5.49 18.95
N PHE A 72 8.94 -4.18 18.71
CA PHE A 72 10.11 -3.32 18.75
C PHE A 72 9.82 -1.97 19.40
N GLY A 73 10.70 -1.54 20.30
CA GLY A 73 10.62 -0.24 20.97
C GLY A 73 11.73 0.72 20.56
N VAL A 74 11.44 2.01 20.57
CA VAL A 74 12.42 3.10 20.47
C VAL A 74 12.16 4.07 21.61
N ASN A 75 13.20 4.46 22.34
CA ASN A 75 13.08 5.47 23.39
C ASN A 75 14.22 6.48 23.38
N LEU A 76 14.11 7.50 24.23
CA LEU A 76 15.09 8.58 24.33
C LEU A 76 16.15 8.33 25.41
N ASP A 77 16.10 7.15 26.03
CA ASP A 77 17.00 6.74 27.11
C ASP A 77 18.34 6.27 26.55
N THR A 78 19.39 6.27 27.37
CA THR A 78 20.72 5.80 26.97
C THR A 78 20.76 4.27 26.81
N VAL A 79 21.67 3.75 25.98
CA VAL A 79 21.95 2.30 25.86
C VAL A 79 22.19 1.66 27.23
N LYS A 80 22.91 2.35 28.13
CA LYS A 80 23.18 1.89 29.50
C LYS A 80 21.90 1.71 30.31
N ASN A 81 20.91 2.57 30.14
CA ASN A 81 19.60 2.44 30.78
C ASN A 81 18.77 1.34 30.13
N ASN A 82 18.74 1.27 28.79
CA ASN A 82 18.00 0.26 28.04
C ASN A 82 18.46 -1.17 28.37
N LYS A 83 19.77 -1.39 28.55
CA LYS A 83 20.32 -2.68 28.99
C LYS A 83 19.77 -3.17 30.34
N LYS A 84 19.28 -2.26 31.20
CA LYS A 84 18.70 -2.60 32.51
C LYS A 84 17.22 -2.93 32.45
N LEU A 85 16.53 -2.67 31.34
CA LEU A 85 15.06 -2.81 31.24
C LEU A 85 14.60 -4.28 31.25
N LYS A 86 15.47 -5.22 30.82
CA LYS A 86 15.16 -6.66 30.76
C LYS A 86 13.80 -6.97 30.08
N LEU A 87 13.51 -6.29 28.97
CA LEU A 87 12.28 -6.48 28.18
C LEU A 87 12.42 -7.71 27.27
N PRO A 88 11.32 -8.41 26.94
CA PRO A 88 11.35 -9.60 26.08
C PRO A 88 11.51 -9.27 24.57
N PHE A 89 11.56 -7.98 24.23
CA PHE A 89 11.67 -7.47 22.87
C PHE A 89 12.82 -6.47 22.73
N PHE A 90 13.20 -6.18 21.48
CA PHE A 90 14.33 -5.33 21.16
C PHE A 90 13.99 -3.84 21.32
N VAL A 91 14.90 -3.06 21.91
CA VAL A 91 14.71 -1.62 22.14
C VAL A 91 15.92 -0.81 21.66
N TRP A 92 15.69 0.12 20.73
CA TRP A 92 16.69 1.10 20.29
C TRP A 92 16.76 2.32 21.21
N SER A 93 17.92 2.96 21.23
CA SER A 93 18.21 4.20 21.96
C SER A 93 18.35 5.37 20.97
N ASP A 94 17.35 6.25 20.93
CA ASP A 94 17.29 7.48 20.13
C ASP A 94 17.52 8.72 21.02
N ILE A 95 18.70 8.81 21.64
CA ILE A 95 19.06 9.87 22.60
C ILE A 95 18.88 11.28 22.00
N ASN A 96 19.13 11.41 20.69
CA ASN A 96 19.03 12.67 19.96
C ASN A 96 17.61 12.98 19.47
N LYS A 97 16.64 12.09 19.72
CA LYS A 97 15.23 12.20 19.35
C LYS A 97 14.95 12.30 17.85
N LYS A 98 15.96 12.11 16.99
CA LYS A 98 15.84 12.42 15.55
C LYS A 98 14.84 11.49 14.87
N ILE A 99 14.89 10.20 15.19
CA ILE A 99 14.00 9.20 14.59
C ILE A 99 12.59 9.35 15.17
N THR A 100 12.50 9.49 16.48
CA THR A 100 11.24 9.69 17.20
C THR A 100 10.51 10.93 16.69
N GLU A 101 11.18 12.09 16.63
CA GLU A 101 10.57 13.33 16.14
C GLU A 101 10.19 13.25 14.65
N HIS A 102 10.98 12.56 13.82
CA HIS A 102 10.65 12.35 12.42
C HIS A 102 9.35 11.55 12.27
N TYR A 103 9.23 10.40 12.93
CA TYR A 103 8.03 9.57 12.89
C TYR A 103 6.80 10.31 13.41
N LEU A 104 6.90 10.94 14.59
CA LEU A 104 5.76 11.64 15.20
C LEU A 104 5.32 12.85 14.37
N ARG A 105 6.26 13.59 13.75
CA ARG A 105 5.94 14.69 12.83
C ARG A 105 5.30 14.18 11.54
N ALA A 106 5.90 13.16 10.92
CA ALA A 106 5.42 12.60 9.65
C ALA A 106 4.01 12.02 9.79
N ALA A 107 3.71 11.38 10.93
CA ALA A 107 2.39 10.88 11.27
C ALA A 107 1.41 11.94 11.77
N GLY A 108 1.82 13.21 11.88
CA GLY A 108 0.97 14.29 12.35
C GLY A 108 0.49 14.12 13.80
N ILE A 109 1.30 13.49 14.67
CA ILE A 109 0.94 13.29 16.07
C ILE A 109 0.90 14.63 16.81
N ALA A 110 -0.23 14.91 17.45
CA ALA A 110 -0.47 16.14 18.20
C ALA A 110 0.50 16.30 19.38
N LEU A 111 0.79 17.55 19.76
CA LEU A 111 1.87 17.88 20.70
C LEU A 111 1.66 17.24 22.08
N GLU A 112 0.41 17.16 22.54
CA GLU A 112 -0.01 16.53 23.79
C GLU A 112 0.29 15.03 23.84
N TYR A 113 0.30 14.35 22.68
CA TYR A 113 0.56 12.91 22.58
C TYR A 113 2.03 12.57 22.31
N LYS A 114 2.89 13.55 22.00
CA LYS A 114 4.32 13.27 21.72
C LYS A 114 5.09 12.70 22.92
N LYS A 115 4.59 12.91 24.14
CA LYS A 115 5.19 12.37 25.37
C LYS A 115 4.53 11.07 25.85
N THR A 116 3.52 10.57 25.14
CA THR A 116 2.89 9.28 25.44
C THR A 116 3.56 8.16 24.64
N ILE A 117 3.06 6.93 24.78
CA ILE A 117 3.42 5.84 23.87
C ILE A 117 2.73 6.07 22.51
N ASN A 118 3.48 5.94 21.43
CA ASN A 118 2.99 6.09 20.06
C ASN A 118 3.34 4.82 19.28
N ILE A 119 2.33 4.14 18.77
CA ILE A 119 2.44 2.77 18.27
C ILE A 119 2.04 2.73 16.81
N PHE A 120 2.89 2.12 15.99
CA PHE A 120 2.69 1.85 14.59
C PHE A 120 2.52 0.34 14.43
N LEU A 121 1.33 -0.08 13.99
CA LEU A 121 1.05 -1.47 13.68
C LEU A 121 1.40 -1.70 12.22
N LEU A 122 2.27 -2.66 11.94
CA LEU A 122 2.84 -2.88 10.62
C LEU A 122 2.50 -4.27 10.07
N ASP A 123 2.42 -4.40 8.75
CA ASP A 123 2.38 -5.68 8.05
C ASP A 123 3.78 -6.35 8.01
N ALA A 124 3.83 -7.57 7.48
CA ALA A 124 5.08 -8.33 7.33
C ALA A 124 6.14 -7.64 6.44
N ASN A 125 5.74 -6.60 5.70
CA ASN A 125 6.56 -5.83 4.79
C ASN A 125 6.73 -4.37 5.26
N GLN A 126 6.53 -4.13 6.56
CA GLN A 126 6.67 -2.84 7.24
C GLN A 126 5.76 -1.72 6.72
N ARG A 127 4.61 -2.04 6.11
CA ARG A 127 3.57 -1.05 5.81
C ARG A 127 2.73 -0.77 7.03
N VAL A 128 2.44 0.49 7.30
CA VAL A 128 1.57 0.96 8.37
C VAL A 128 0.15 0.46 8.11
N LEU A 129 -0.38 -0.32 9.04
CA LEU A 129 -1.75 -0.78 9.06
C LEU A 129 -2.63 0.09 9.97
N ASP A 130 -2.06 0.57 11.08
CA ASP A 130 -2.73 1.47 12.03
C ASP A 130 -1.70 2.28 12.83
N ILE A 131 -2.14 3.42 13.38
CA ILE A 131 -1.35 4.27 14.27
C ILE A 131 -2.16 4.56 15.52
N LYS A 132 -1.69 4.10 16.67
CA LYS A 132 -2.34 4.31 17.98
C LYS A 132 -1.52 5.25 18.84
N THR A 133 -2.18 6.26 19.42
CA THR A 133 -1.54 7.24 20.30
C THR A 133 -2.35 7.44 21.58
N GLY A 134 -1.67 7.86 22.65
CA GLY A 134 -2.33 8.12 23.91
C GLY A 134 -2.60 6.84 24.73
N LEU A 135 -2.95 7.06 26.00
CA LEU A 135 -3.15 6.01 26.99
C LEU A 135 -4.58 5.48 26.87
N GLU A 136 -4.82 4.48 26.00
CA GLU A 136 -6.04 3.66 26.13
C GLU A 136 -5.93 2.77 27.39
N GLU A 137 -7.06 2.50 28.07
CA GLU A 137 -7.11 1.72 29.31
C GLU A 137 -6.56 0.27 29.15
N SER A 138 -6.44 -0.25 27.92
CA SER A 138 -5.65 -1.47 27.63
C SER A 138 -5.08 -1.49 26.20
N VAL A 139 -3.94 -0.82 26.02
CA VAL A 139 -3.17 -0.82 24.75
C VAL A 139 -2.89 -2.24 24.22
N PRO A 140 -2.45 -3.23 25.02
CA PRO A 140 -2.21 -4.57 24.47
C PRO A 140 -3.49 -5.24 23.96
N ALA A 141 -4.62 -5.11 24.66
CA ALA A 141 -5.87 -5.74 24.24
C ALA A 141 -6.38 -5.17 22.90
N SER A 142 -6.27 -3.85 22.70
CA SER A 142 -6.69 -3.24 21.44
C SER A 142 -5.78 -3.65 20.27
N ILE A 143 -4.48 -3.86 20.51
CA ILE A 143 -3.55 -4.33 19.48
C ILE A 143 -3.72 -5.84 19.20
N LEU A 144 -3.92 -6.66 20.23
CA LEU A 144 -4.20 -8.09 20.06
C LEU A 144 -5.47 -8.28 19.22
N LYS A 145 -6.55 -7.58 19.57
CA LYS A 145 -7.79 -7.59 18.80
C LYS A 145 -7.57 -7.16 17.35
N PHE A 146 -6.79 -6.10 17.12
CA PHE A 146 -6.49 -5.63 15.77
C PHE A 146 -5.82 -6.71 14.91
N TYR A 147 -4.79 -7.39 15.44
CA TYR A 147 -4.10 -8.45 14.71
C TYR A 147 -4.93 -9.73 14.57
N ASP A 148 -5.78 -10.05 15.54
CA ASP A 148 -6.72 -11.18 15.49
C ASP A 148 -7.81 -11.00 14.42
N GLU A 149 -8.22 -9.74 14.16
CA GLU A 149 -9.18 -9.38 13.11
C GLU A 149 -8.57 -9.31 11.70
N LEU A 150 -7.23 -9.36 11.57
CA LEU A 150 -6.61 -9.48 10.25
C LEU A 150 -6.96 -10.83 9.62
N PRO A 151 -6.96 -10.93 8.28
CA PRO A 151 -7.14 -12.22 7.62
C PRO A 151 -6.20 -13.26 8.23
N PRO A 152 -6.71 -14.46 8.57
CA PRO A 152 -5.90 -15.47 9.20
C PRO A 152 -4.70 -15.80 8.31
N TYR A 153 -3.61 -16.24 8.94
CA TYR A 153 -2.46 -16.76 8.22
C TYR A 153 -2.95 -17.80 7.21
N GLN A 154 -2.67 -17.56 5.94
CA GLN A 154 -3.04 -18.50 4.89
C GLN A 154 -2.10 -19.70 5.01
N GLU A 155 -2.69 -20.89 5.12
CA GLU A 155 -1.92 -22.13 5.05
C GLU A 155 -1.04 -22.11 3.78
N PRO A 156 0.24 -22.50 3.87
CA PRO A 156 1.14 -22.48 2.73
C PRO A 156 0.57 -23.30 1.57
N ILE A 157 0.33 -22.65 0.44
CA ILE A 157 -0.13 -23.31 -0.78
C ILE A 157 1.08 -23.55 -1.68
N LEU A 158 1.24 -24.78 -2.15
CA LEU A 158 2.23 -25.09 -3.18
C LEU A 158 1.76 -24.55 -4.53
N MET A 159 2.41 -23.48 -5.00
CA MET A 159 2.11 -22.85 -6.28
C MET A 159 3.01 -23.45 -7.37
N SER A 160 2.41 -23.99 -8.43
CA SER A 160 3.16 -24.47 -9.61
C SER A 160 3.43 -23.37 -10.64
N ALA A 161 2.72 -22.24 -10.54
CA ALA A 161 2.90 -21.07 -11.38
C ALA A 161 2.40 -19.81 -10.65
N ASN A 162 2.96 -18.64 -10.97
CA ASN A 162 2.46 -17.36 -10.50
C ASN A 162 2.85 -16.25 -11.46
N ALA A 163 1.95 -15.29 -11.68
CA ALA A 163 2.28 -14.09 -12.41
C ALA A 163 3.28 -13.22 -11.63
N PRO A 164 4.25 -12.57 -12.30
CA PRO A 164 5.21 -11.66 -11.69
C PRO A 164 4.56 -10.29 -11.45
N VAL A 165 3.59 -10.27 -10.55
CA VAL A 165 2.78 -9.10 -10.23
C VAL A 165 2.91 -8.74 -8.76
N LEU A 166 2.82 -7.45 -8.47
CA LEU A 166 2.90 -6.93 -7.12
C LEU A 166 1.50 -6.59 -6.61
N LEU A 167 1.05 -7.33 -5.60
CA LEU A 167 -0.19 -7.03 -4.89
C LEU A 167 0.08 -5.99 -3.81
N MET A 168 -0.59 -4.84 -3.94
CA MET A 168 -0.42 -3.68 -3.08
C MET A 168 -1.68 -3.43 -2.27
N PRO A 169 -1.76 -3.84 -0.99
CA PRO A 169 -2.88 -3.51 -0.14
C PRO A 169 -2.88 -2.02 0.25
N ASN A 170 -4.04 -1.48 0.61
CA ASN A 170 -4.19 -0.17 1.25
C ASN A 170 -3.53 1.00 0.48
N LEU A 171 -3.61 0.98 -0.85
CA LEU A 171 -3.15 2.10 -1.69
C LEU A 171 -4.07 3.33 -1.59
N LEU A 172 -5.35 3.13 -1.30
CA LEU A 172 -6.30 4.18 -0.95
C LEU A 172 -7.11 3.73 0.28
N ASP A 173 -7.55 4.68 1.09
CA ASP A 173 -8.49 4.42 2.17
C ASP A 173 -9.93 4.28 1.63
N PRO A 174 -10.88 3.72 2.42
CA PRO A 174 -12.26 3.51 1.97
C PRO A 174 -12.97 4.79 1.54
N ARG A 175 -12.72 5.91 2.22
CA ARG A 175 -13.37 7.19 1.91
C ARG A 175 -12.93 7.70 0.54
N MET A 176 -11.64 7.65 0.24
CA MET A 176 -11.14 8.04 -1.08
C MET A 176 -11.62 7.10 -2.19
N CYS A 177 -11.86 5.81 -1.89
CA CYS A 177 -12.49 4.90 -2.84
C CYS A 177 -13.93 5.35 -3.18
N GLU A 178 -14.71 5.66 -2.15
CA GLU A 178 -16.08 6.17 -2.30
C GLU A 178 -16.13 7.51 -3.04
N ASP A 179 -15.25 8.46 -2.69
CA ASP A 179 -15.14 9.76 -3.35
C ASP A 179 -14.87 9.59 -4.87
N LEU A 180 -13.98 8.67 -5.26
CA LEU A 180 -13.68 8.39 -6.66
C LEU A 180 -14.87 7.74 -7.41
N ILE A 181 -15.62 6.87 -6.74
CA ILE A 181 -16.85 6.28 -7.30
C ILE A 181 -17.92 7.37 -7.49
N THR A 182 -18.08 8.26 -6.50
CA THR A 182 -19.02 9.39 -6.57
C THR A 182 -18.66 10.35 -7.71
N LEU A 183 -17.37 10.69 -7.86
CA LEU A 183 -16.90 11.49 -8.99
C LEU A 183 -17.25 10.87 -10.35
N TRP A 184 -17.13 9.55 -10.48
CA TRP A 184 -17.55 8.87 -11.71
C TRP A 184 -19.07 8.92 -11.91
N LYS A 185 -19.87 8.77 -10.84
CA LYS A 185 -21.35 8.77 -10.89
C LYS A 185 -21.90 10.14 -11.28
N GLU A 186 -21.29 11.21 -10.78
CA GLU A 186 -21.72 12.60 -11.00
C GLU A 186 -21.09 13.24 -12.24
N GLY A 187 -19.95 12.71 -12.69
CA GLY A 187 -19.20 13.24 -13.82
C GLY A 187 -19.67 12.75 -15.18
N GLU A 188 -19.28 13.48 -16.23
CA GLU A 188 -19.44 13.01 -17.61
C GLU A 188 -18.48 11.85 -17.89
N HIS A 189 -19.02 10.65 -18.12
CA HIS A 189 -18.25 9.48 -18.50
C HIS A 189 -18.32 9.22 -20.02
N GLU A 190 -17.20 8.90 -20.64
CA GLU A 190 -17.15 8.55 -22.07
C GLU A 190 -17.07 7.03 -22.28
N GLU A 191 -17.64 6.54 -23.38
CA GLU A 191 -17.34 5.20 -23.87
C GLU A 191 -15.85 5.09 -24.22
N SER A 192 -15.20 4.04 -23.72
CA SER A 192 -13.79 3.75 -23.96
C SER A 192 -13.44 3.67 -25.44
N LYS A 193 -12.31 4.30 -25.82
CA LYS A 193 -11.72 4.23 -27.16
C LYS A 193 -10.44 3.40 -27.11
N VAL A 194 -10.08 2.73 -28.22
CA VAL A 194 -8.82 1.98 -28.37
C VAL A 194 -8.03 2.62 -29.52
N THR A 195 -6.75 2.86 -29.32
CA THR A 195 -5.84 3.32 -30.37
C THR A 195 -5.16 2.09 -30.97
N SER A 196 -5.29 1.92 -32.29
CA SER A 196 -4.67 0.84 -33.05
C SER A 196 -3.81 1.42 -34.17
N VAL A 197 -2.69 0.77 -34.47
CA VAL A 197 -1.88 1.11 -35.63
C VAL A 197 -2.41 0.33 -36.84
N VAL A 198 -2.73 1.03 -37.94
CA VAL A 198 -3.12 0.42 -39.23
C VAL A 198 -2.19 1.00 -40.30
N GLY A 199 -1.23 0.20 -40.79
CA GLY A 199 -0.10 0.71 -41.59
C GLY A 199 0.85 1.54 -40.73
N ASP A 200 1.29 2.71 -41.21
CA ASP A 200 2.21 3.61 -40.49
C ASP A 200 1.50 4.74 -39.70
N LYS A 201 0.17 4.66 -39.52
CA LYS A 201 -0.62 5.72 -38.84
C LYS A 201 -1.36 5.17 -37.62
N GLU A 202 -1.25 5.87 -36.50
CA GLU A 202 -2.11 5.64 -35.34
C GLU A 202 -3.54 6.10 -35.66
N VAL A 203 -4.49 5.18 -35.58
CA VAL A 203 -5.92 5.48 -35.75
C VAL A 203 -6.64 5.16 -34.45
N THR A 204 -7.24 6.18 -33.83
CA THR A 204 -8.14 5.99 -32.68
C THR A 204 -9.53 5.61 -33.22
N ARG A 205 -9.96 4.37 -33.01
CA ARG A 205 -11.31 3.91 -33.37
C ARG A 205 -12.05 3.39 -32.13
N LYS A 206 -13.38 3.49 -32.13
CA LYS A 206 -14.23 2.71 -31.21
C LYS A 206 -14.18 1.25 -31.66
N HIS A 207 -13.10 0.53 -31.35
CA HIS A 207 -13.01 -0.91 -31.56
C HIS A 207 -13.79 -1.64 -30.46
N THR A 208 -15.12 -1.65 -30.61
CA THR A 208 -16.05 -2.33 -29.69
C THR A 208 -15.74 -3.81 -29.52
N LYS A 209 -15.02 -4.45 -30.46
CA LYS A 209 -14.58 -5.86 -30.36
C LYS A 209 -13.50 -6.11 -29.30
N VAL A 210 -12.77 -5.09 -28.85
CA VAL A 210 -11.64 -5.26 -27.90
C VAL A 210 -12.02 -4.76 -26.52
N LYS A 211 -12.72 -3.61 -26.45
CA LYS A 211 -13.01 -2.91 -25.21
C LYS A 211 -14.41 -2.28 -25.26
N LYS A 212 -15.19 -2.51 -24.21
CA LYS A 212 -16.47 -1.85 -23.94
C LYS A 212 -16.55 -1.58 -22.43
N ARG A 213 -16.37 -0.32 -22.04
CA ARG A 213 -16.50 0.16 -20.65
C ARG A 213 -16.59 1.69 -20.63
N ARG A 214 -17.10 2.25 -19.53
CA ARG A 214 -17.20 3.71 -19.34
C ARG A 214 -16.05 4.24 -18.50
N ASP A 215 -15.36 5.26 -19.02
CA ASP A 215 -14.16 5.86 -18.43
C ASP A 215 -14.47 7.32 -18.00
N PHE A 216 -14.13 7.66 -16.76
CA PHE A 216 -14.09 9.04 -16.25
C PHE A 216 -12.62 9.45 -16.06
N ARG A 217 -12.15 10.39 -16.88
CA ARG A 217 -10.78 10.90 -16.82
C ARG A 217 -10.71 12.01 -15.78
N ILE A 218 -9.88 11.83 -14.76
CA ILE A 218 -9.70 12.85 -13.73
C ILE A 218 -8.87 14.00 -14.34
N MET A 219 -9.50 15.15 -14.56
CA MET A 219 -8.83 16.32 -15.15
C MET A 219 -8.34 17.33 -14.10
N ASP A 220 -8.91 17.30 -12.89
CA ASP A 220 -8.55 18.20 -11.79
C ASP A 220 -7.07 18.02 -11.37
N PRO A 221 -6.20 19.03 -11.56
CA PRO A 221 -4.78 18.92 -11.23
C PRO A 221 -4.53 18.72 -9.72
N GLY A 222 -5.41 19.25 -8.87
CA GLY A 222 -5.34 19.07 -7.42
C GLY A 222 -5.47 17.60 -7.05
N LEU A 223 -6.55 16.96 -7.49
CA LEU A 223 -6.81 15.53 -7.27
C LEU A 223 -5.75 14.64 -7.92
N GLN A 224 -5.29 14.97 -9.13
CA GLN A 224 -4.15 14.27 -9.74
C GLN A 224 -2.94 14.29 -8.80
N LYS A 225 -2.57 15.47 -8.27
CA LYS A 225 -1.44 15.59 -7.34
C LYS A 225 -1.64 14.78 -6.06
N VAL A 226 -2.84 14.82 -5.47
CA VAL A 226 -3.19 14.02 -4.28
C VAL A 226 -2.99 12.52 -4.56
N LEU A 227 -3.56 12.00 -5.65
CA LEU A 227 -3.42 10.59 -6.02
C LEU A 227 -1.97 10.21 -6.31
N GLN A 228 -1.23 11.04 -7.04
CA GLN A 228 0.19 10.81 -7.34
C GLN A 228 1.03 10.73 -6.07
N GLN A 229 0.84 11.65 -5.12
CA GLN A 229 1.57 11.66 -3.85
C GLN A 229 1.20 10.45 -2.99
N THR A 230 -0.09 10.18 -2.81
CA THR A 230 -0.57 9.09 -1.95
C THR A 230 -0.16 7.71 -2.50
N ILE A 231 -0.44 7.44 -3.78
CA ILE A 231 -0.12 6.15 -4.41
C ILE A 231 1.39 6.01 -4.64
N GLY A 232 2.05 7.09 -5.09
CA GLY A 232 3.48 7.10 -5.40
C GLY A 232 4.34 6.73 -4.20
N ARG A 233 4.10 7.33 -3.03
CA ARG A 233 4.88 7.04 -1.81
C ARG A 233 4.72 5.60 -1.30
N ARG A 234 3.61 4.93 -1.66
CA ARG A 234 3.33 3.53 -1.29
C ARG A 234 3.93 2.53 -2.28
N ILE A 235 3.90 2.85 -3.58
CA ILE A 235 4.37 1.94 -4.64
C ILE A 235 5.87 2.06 -4.91
N ALA A 236 6.44 3.27 -4.88
CA ALA A 236 7.82 3.49 -5.30
C ALA A 236 8.84 2.63 -4.52
N PRO A 237 8.78 2.52 -3.16
CA PRO A 237 9.71 1.66 -2.43
C PRO A 237 9.60 0.18 -2.77
N GLU A 238 8.42 -0.26 -3.23
CA GLU A 238 8.18 -1.66 -3.59
C GLU A 238 8.63 -1.97 -5.02
N LEU A 239 8.48 -1.02 -5.95
CA LEU A 239 9.07 -1.13 -7.29
C LEU A 239 10.59 -1.18 -7.22
N GLU A 240 11.20 -0.35 -6.37
CA GLU A 240 12.65 -0.38 -6.15
C GLU A 240 13.10 -1.70 -5.52
N LYS A 241 12.39 -2.19 -4.50
CA LYS A 241 12.72 -3.44 -3.82
C LYS A 241 12.58 -4.68 -4.71
N VAL A 242 11.47 -4.79 -5.46
CA VAL A 242 11.11 -6.02 -6.18
C VAL A 242 11.65 -6.04 -7.60
N PHE A 243 11.63 -4.89 -8.28
CA PHE A 243 11.98 -4.79 -9.70
C PHE A 243 13.23 -3.96 -9.96
N HIS A 244 13.88 -3.42 -8.92
CA HIS A 244 14.98 -2.47 -9.06
C HIS A 244 14.63 -1.29 -9.99
N PHE A 245 13.35 -0.88 -9.95
CA PHE A 245 12.81 0.15 -10.81
C PHE A 245 12.52 1.42 -10.01
N GLY A 246 13.24 2.49 -10.35
CA GLY A 246 13.07 3.81 -9.75
C GLY A 246 12.81 4.88 -10.81
N GLY A 247 12.26 6.01 -10.40
CA GLY A 247 12.05 7.16 -11.28
C GLY A 247 10.98 6.94 -12.35
N PHE A 248 9.74 7.29 -12.04
CA PHE A 248 8.63 7.21 -12.98
C PHE A 248 7.72 8.43 -12.84
N ARG A 249 6.91 8.64 -13.88
CA ARG A 249 5.73 9.52 -13.81
C ARG A 249 4.48 8.72 -14.07
N PHE A 250 3.38 9.16 -13.46
CA PHE A 250 2.07 8.59 -13.74
C PHE A 250 1.50 9.14 -15.05
N ASP A 251 0.83 8.29 -15.82
CA ASP A 251 -0.25 8.75 -16.71
C ASP A 251 -1.38 9.35 -15.86
N ARG A 252 -2.28 10.09 -16.50
CA ARG A 252 -3.47 10.59 -15.79
C ARG A 252 -4.29 9.42 -15.26
N PHE A 253 -4.72 9.54 -14.01
CA PHE A 253 -5.67 8.61 -13.41
C PHE A 253 -7.03 8.62 -14.11
N VAL A 254 -7.61 7.43 -14.27
CA VAL A 254 -8.94 7.21 -14.86
C VAL A 254 -9.75 6.30 -13.95
N VAL A 255 -10.94 6.73 -13.56
CA VAL A 255 -11.92 5.85 -12.91
C VAL A 255 -12.71 5.14 -14.00
N VAL A 256 -12.82 3.82 -13.92
CA VAL A 256 -13.51 3.00 -14.91
C VAL A 256 -14.61 2.19 -14.26
N CYS A 257 -15.67 1.93 -15.01
CA CYS A 257 -16.79 1.10 -14.58
C CYS A 257 -17.02 -0.04 -15.59
N TYR A 258 -17.06 -1.27 -15.09
CA TYR A 258 -17.55 -2.44 -15.80
C TYR A 258 -18.93 -2.80 -15.26
N ASP A 259 -19.93 -2.67 -16.11
CA ASP A 259 -21.34 -2.91 -15.77
C ASP A 259 -21.81 -4.27 -16.33
N SER A 260 -22.20 -5.17 -15.43
CA SER A 260 -22.68 -6.51 -15.80
C SER A 260 -23.93 -6.46 -16.69
N GLU A 261 -24.85 -5.51 -16.45
CA GLU A 261 -26.07 -5.34 -17.25
C GLU A 261 -25.77 -4.94 -18.70
N ARG A 262 -24.64 -4.25 -18.93
CA ARG A 262 -24.18 -3.85 -20.26
C ARG A 262 -23.28 -4.90 -20.91
N GLY A 263 -22.86 -5.94 -20.17
CA GLY A 263 -21.84 -6.88 -20.60
C GLY A 263 -20.55 -6.17 -20.97
N ASP A 264 -20.10 -5.23 -20.14
CA ASP A 264 -18.84 -4.53 -20.35
C ASP A 264 -17.65 -5.48 -20.22
N TYR A 265 -16.61 -5.25 -21.00
CA TYR A 265 -15.41 -6.08 -21.04
C TYR A 265 -14.18 -5.31 -21.50
N PHE A 266 -13.02 -5.86 -21.15
CA PHE A 266 -11.78 -5.55 -21.84
C PHE A 266 -11.03 -6.84 -22.08
N ARG A 267 -11.01 -7.27 -23.35
CA ARG A 267 -10.40 -8.55 -23.74
C ARG A 267 -8.91 -8.54 -23.49
N VAL A 268 -8.33 -9.74 -23.50
CA VAL A 268 -6.91 -9.97 -23.40
C VAL A 268 -6.05 -9.02 -24.25
N HIS A 269 -5.08 -8.34 -23.63
CA HIS A 269 -4.25 -7.33 -24.29
C HIS A 269 -2.91 -7.09 -23.57
N ARG A 270 -2.09 -6.22 -24.15
CA ARG A 270 -0.90 -5.59 -23.57
C ARG A 270 -1.01 -4.08 -23.72
N ASP A 271 -0.36 -3.32 -22.84
CA ASP A 271 -0.59 -1.88 -22.71
C ASP A 271 0.45 -0.99 -23.40
N ASN A 272 1.53 -1.58 -23.95
CA ASN A 272 2.68 -0.87 -24.51
C ASN A 272 2.99 -1.20 -25.98
N LEU A 273 2.01 -1.68 -26.76
CA LEU A 273 2.22 -2.10 -28.15
C LEU A 273 2.13 -0.97 -29.20
N SER A 274 1.66 0.23 -28.84
CA SER A 274 1.63 1.38 -29.77
C SER A 274 2.81 2.33 -29.51
N PRO A 275 3.28 3.08 -30.53
CA PRO A 275 4.36 4.05 -30.36
C PRO A 275 4.09 5.06 -29.22
N SER A 276 2.85 5.53 -29.09
CA SER A 276 2.45 6.45 -28.02
C SER A 276 2.45 5.87 -26.60
N THR A 277 2.50 4.54 -26.45
CA THR A 277 2.46 3.84 -25.16
C THR A 277 3.70 2.98 -24.90
N ALA A 278 4.69 2.99 -25.79
CA ALA A 278 5.89 2.16 -25.71
C ALA A 278 6.74 2.39 -24.45
N ASP A 279 6.68 3.58 -23.86
CA ASP A 279 7.39 3.98 -22.62
C ASP A 279 6.62 3.64 -21.33
N ARG A 280 5.46 2.98 -21.43
CA ARG A 280 4.75 2.46 -20.25
C ARG A 280 5.47 1.21 -19.74
N ALA A 281 6.09 1.33 -18.57
CA ALA A 281 6.76 0.21 -17.91
C ALA A 281 5.76 -0.66 -17.15
N PHE A 282 4.97 -0.05 -16.27
CA PHE A 282 4.00 -0.75 -15.43
C PHE A 282 2.58 -0.16 -15.57
N ALA A 283 1.59 -1.00 -15.29
CA ALA A 283 0.19 -0.63 -15.12
C ALA A 283 -0.20 -0.80 -13.65
N LEU A 284 -1.13 0.03 -13.17
CA LEU A 284 -1.83 -0.17 -11.91
C LEU A 284 -3.32 -0.33 -12.20
N THR A 285 -3.90 -1.42 -11.72
CA THR A 285 -5.35 -1.53 -11.50
C THR A 285 -5.63 -1.57 -10.01
N LEU A 286 -6.41 -0.61 -9.53
CA LEU A 286 -6.78 -0.46 -8.12
C LEU A 286 -8.28 -0.64 -7.99
N ASN A 287 -8.71 -1.59 -7.14
CA ASN A 287 -10.12 -1.91 -6.95
C ASN A 287 -10.77 -0.93 -5.97
N LEU A 288 -11.97 -0.42 -6.30
CA LEU A 288 -12.66 0.56 -5.46
C LEU A 288 -13.84 -0.01 -4.66
N ASN A 289 -14.43 -1.14 -5.08
CA ASN A 289 -15.66 -1.69 -4.46
C ASN A 289 -15.82 -3.23 -4.60
N VAL A 290 -14.79 -4.01 -4.32
CA VAL A 290 -14.78 -5.49 -4.44
C VAL A 290 -15.98 -6.16 -3.76
N GLU A 291 -16.45 -5.60 -2.67
CA GLU A 291 -17.54 -6.13 -1.85
C GLU A 291 -18.92 -6.00 -2.52
N GLU A 292 -19.03 -5.27 -3.64
CA GLU A 292 -20.29 -4.93 -4.31
C GLU A 292 -20.49 -5.63 -5.67
N TYR A 293 -19.58 -6.50 -6.11
CA TYR A 293 -19.68 -7.20 -7.40
C TYR A 293 -19.15 -8.64 -7.37
N THR A 294 -19.45 -9.41 -8.40
CA THR A 294 -18.91 -10.76 -8.63
C THR A 294 -18.28 -10.87 -10.01
N GLY A 295 -17.22 -11.69 -10.15
CA GLY A 295 -16.38 -11.75 -11.34
C GLY A 295 -15.35 -10.61 -11.37
N GLY A 296 -14.92 -10.18 -12.55
CA GLY A 296 -14.06 -9.00 -12.67
C GLY A 296 -12.59 -9.19 -12.27
N GLU A 297 -12.16 -10.40 -11.92
CA GLU A 297 -10.81 -10.69 -11.48
C GLU A 297 -9.80 -10.48 -12.61
N LEU A 298 -8.56 -10.12 -12.26
CA LEU A 298 -7.48 -9.99 -13.24
C LEU A 298 -6.79 -11.34 -13.45
N VAL A 299 -6.48 -11.69 -14.70
CA VAL A 299 -5.74 -12.91 -15.05
C VAL A 299 -4.54 -12.59 -15.94
N PHE A 300 -3.51 -13.44 -15.86
CA PHE A 300 -2.28 -13.36 -16.65
C PHE A 300 -1.99 -14.71 -17.32
N PRO A 301 -2.60 -15.00 -18.49
CA PRO A 301 -2.62 -16.35 -19.07
C PRO A 301 -1.23 -16.95 -19.36
N GLU A 302 -0.21 -16.11 -19.54
CA GLU A 302 1.18 -16.54 -19.75
C GLU A 302 1.82 -17.17 -18.50
N TYR A 303 1.24 -16.95 -17.31
CA TYR A 303 1.82 -17.33 -16.01
C TYR A 303 0.90 -18.25 -15.20
N GLY A 304 -0.07 -18.89 -15.87
CA GLY A 304 -0.97 -19.86 -15.28
C GLY A 304 -2.41 -19.34 -15.08
N PRO A 305 -3.29 -20.20 -14.53
CA PRO A 305 -4.73 -19.96 -14.48
C PRO A 305 -5.19 -19.15 -13.26
N HIS A 306 -4.26 -18.62 -12.47
CA HIS A 306 -4.58 -17.95 -11.21
C HIS A 306 -5.25 -16.60 -11.46
N LYS A 307 -6.23 -16.29 -10.61
CA LYS A 307 -7.00 -15.04 -10.60
C LYS A 307 -6.53 -14.14 -9.48
N TYR A 308 -6.50 -12.84 -9.73
CA TYR A 308 -6.02 -11.82 -8.79
C TYR A 308 -7.11 -10.79 -8.52
N GLN A 309 -7.43 -10.61 -7.23
CA GLN A 309 -8.41 -9.63 -6.76
C GLN A 309 -8.02 -9.13 -5.35
N PRO A 310 -7.17 -8.10 -5.25
CA PRO A 310 -6.97 -7.38 -3.99
C PRO A 310 -8.30 -6.79 -3.50
N LYS A 311 -8.44 -6.60 -2.18
CA LYS A 311 -9.58 -5.91 -1.55
C LYS A 311 -9.74 -4.47 -2.06
N SER A 312 -10.87 -3.83 -1.77
CA SER A 312 -11.08 -2.41 -2.05
C SER A 312 -9.97 -1.54 -1.43
N GLY A 313 -9.54 -0.52 -2.18
CA GLY A 313 -8.37 0.30 -1.85
C GLY A 313 -7.03 -0.38 -2.17
N GLY A 314 -7.01 -1.68 -2.48
CA GLY A 314 -5.83 -2.41 -2.94
C GLY A 314 -5.71 -2.43 -4.46
N GLY A 315 -4.48 -2.64 -4.95
CA GLY A 315 -4.20 -2.70 -6.38
C GLY A 315 -3.17 -3.75 -6.79
N ILE A 316 -3.08 -3.97 -8.09
CA ILE A 316 -2.13 -4.86 -8.74
C ILE A 316 -1.25 -3.99 -9.62
N VAL A 317 0.07 -4.06 -9.38
CA VAL A 317 1.08 -3.44 -10.25
C VAL A 317 1.74 -4.54 -11.07
N PHE A 318 1.78 -4.37 -12.39
CA PHE A 318 2.30 -5.38 -13.30
C PHE A 318 2.93 -4.73 -14.54
N SER A 319 3.87 -5.42 -15.18
CA SER A 319 4.51 -4.92 -16.40
C SER A 319 3.47 -4.75 -17.51
N CYS A 320 3.47 -3.62 -18.21
CA CYS A 320 2.59 -3.36 -19.37
C CYS A 320 2.80 -4.36 -20.51
N SER A 321 3.93 -5.06 -20.49
CA SER A 321 4.25 -6.11 -21.45
C SER A 321 3.60 -7.44 -21.11
N LEU A 322 2.91 -7.63 -19.98
CA LEU A 322 2.25 -8.90 -19.65
C LEU A 322 0.88 -9.01 -20.32
N LEU A 323 0.56 -10.21 -20.81
CA LEU A 323 -0.71 -10.48 -21.44
C LEU A 323 -1.73 -10.65 -20.32
N HIS A 324 -2.76 -9.83 -20.33
CA HIS A 324 -3.70 -9.82 -19.21
C HIS A 324 -5.12 -9.48 -19.66
N GLU A 325 -6.06 -9.88 -18.82
CA GLU A 325 -7.50 -9.66 -19.02
C GLU A 325 -8.15 -9.38 -17.67
N ALA A 326 -9.08 -8.40 -17.66
CA ALA A 326 -10.06 -8.29 -16.58
C ALA A 326 -11.27 -9.14 -16.99
N LEU A 327 -11.50 -10.23 -16.26
CA LEU A 327 -12.60 -11.15 -16.55
C LEU A 327 -13.96 -10.42 -16.49
N PRO A 328 -15.00 -10.94 -17.15
CA PRO A 328 -16.33 -10.34 -17.10
C PRO A 328 -16.84 -10.18 -15.67
N VAL A 329 -17.50 -9.05 -15.40
CA VAL A 329 -18.31 -8.88 -14.18
C VAL A 329 -19.65 -9.58 -14.41
N THR A 330 -19.99 -10.52 -13.55
CA THR A 330 -21.20 -11.35 -13.68
C THR A 330 -22.38 -10.77 -12.90
N GLN A 331 -22.12 -9.96 -11.88
CA GLN A 331 -23.15 -9.29 -11.09
C GLN A 331 -22.61 -7.95 -10.55
N GLY A 332 -23.46 -6.92 -10.57
CA GLY A 332 -23.14 -5.59 -10.04
C GLY A 332 -22.29 -4.74 -10.99
N ARG A 333 -21.64 -3.73 -10.42
CA ARG A 333 -20.76 -2.79 -11.13
C ARG A 333 -19.39 -2.77 -10.47
N ARG A 334 -18.35 -3.06 -11.24
CA ARG A 334 -16.96 -2.98 -10.77
C ARG A 334 -16.40 -1.60 -11.09
N PHE A 335 -15.98 -0.89 -10.06
CA PHE A 335 -15.21 0.36 -10.18
C PHE A 335 -13.74 0.11 -9.92
N ALA A 336 -12.89 0.68 -10.78
CA ALA A 336 -11.44 0.61 -10.62
C ALA A 336 -10.79 1.96 -10.97
N LEU A 337 -9.72 2.31 -10.24
CA LEU A 337 -8.83 3.40 -10.60
C LEU A 337 -7.65 2.82 -11.39
N LEU A 338 -7.41 3.36 -12.59
CA LEU A 338 -6.34 2.92 -13.47
C LEU A 338 -5.32 4.03 -13.70
N THR A 339 -4.04 3.65 -13.80
CA THR A 339 -2.96 4.52 -14.31
C THR A 339 -1.81 3.67 -14.84
N PHE A 340 -0.83 4.32 -15.48
CA PHE A 340 0.38 3.72 -16.00
C PHE A 340 1.61 4.46 -15.46
N PHE A 341 2.72 3.74 -15.36
CA PHE A 341 4.00 4.21 -14.87
C PHE A 341 4.88 4.33 -16.10
N ARG A 342 5.13 5.56 -16.51
CA ARG A 342 6.03 5.84 -17.63
C ARG A 342 7.43 6.02 -17.11
N THR A 343 8.38 5.40 -17.79
CA THR A 343 9.80 5.68 -17.54
C THR A 343 10.04 7.17 -17.71
N LEU A 344 10.72 7.79 -16.74
CA LEU A 344 11.35 9.08 -17.00
C LEU A 344 12.44 8.79 -18.03
N ASN A 345 12.37 9.40 -19.22
CA ASN A 345 13.32 9.12 -20.31
C ASN A 345 14.76 9.06 -19.80
N ASN A 346 15.33 7.87 -19.71
CA ASN A 346 16.76 7.72 -19.80
C ASN A 346 17.09 7.77 -21.30
N GLN A 347 17.25 8.98 -21.83
CA GLN A 347 18.35 9.11 -22.77
C GLN A 347 19.62 8.81 -21.97
N GLN A 348 20.31 7.72 -22.33
CA GLN A 348 21.58 7.21 -21.79
C GLN A 348 21.41 6.41 -20.49
N LYS A 349 21.84 5.14 -20.39
CA LYS A 349 22.92 4.41 -21.06
C LYS A 349 22.50 3.04 -21.55
#